data_AF-A0A6G3U378-F1
#
_entry.id   AF-A0A6G3U378-F1
#
_cell.length_a   1.000
_cell.length_b   1.000
_cell.length_c   1.000
_cell.angle_alpha   90.00
_cell.angle_beta   90.00
_cell.angle_gamma   90.00
#
_symmetry.space_group_name_H-M   'P 1'
#
loop_
_entity.id
_entity.type
_entity.pdbx_description
1 polymer ?
#
loop_
_entity_poly.entity_id
_entity_poly.type
_entity_poly.pdbx_seq_one_letter_code
_entity_poly.pdbx_strand_id
1 'polypeptide(L)'
;MRVYVPLTLPGLAKAHESGELGDGPLVAYAVTPALREWYLSDDIEELEYAALNRAALASLRLLAADPGAPRRRVVVAVDVPDR
;
A
#
# COMPACT_ATOMS: atom_id res chain seq x y z
N MET A 1 -13.50 2.46 -4.24
CA MET A 1 -12.30 1.61 -4.44
C MET A 1 -11.32 1.81 -3.29
N ARG A 2 -10.73 0.74 -2.76
CA ARG A 2 -9.65 0.82 -1.76
C ARG A 2 -8.27 0.67 -2.42
N VAL A 3 -7.34 1.53 -2.04
CA VAL A 3 -5.93 1.49 -2.47
C VAL A 3 -5.01 1.33 -1.26
N TYR A 4 -3.92 0.60 -1.42
CA TYR A 4 -2.95 0.27 -0.39
C TYR A 4 -1.60 0.88 -0.73
N VAL A 5 -1.16 1.83 0.09
CA VAL A 5 0.09 2.58 -0.11
C VAL A 5 1.15 2.02 0.85
N PRO A 6 2.26 1.46 0.35
CA PRO A 6 3.36 1.01 1.19
C PRO A 6 4.09 2.21 1.79
N LEU A 7 4.33 2.17 3.10
CA LEU A 7 5.09 3.19 3.83
C LEU A 7 6.04 2.55 4.86
N THR A 8 6.85 3.41 5.47
CA THR A 8 7.58 3.14 6.72
C THR A 8 6.94 3.89 7.87
N LEU A 9 7.29 3.58 9.12
CA LEU A 9 6.76 4.30 10.28
C LEU A 9 7.14 5.82 10.26
N PRO A 10 8.38 6.21 9.92
CA PRO A 10 8.70 7.63 9.70
C PRO A 10 7.92 8.25 8.54
N GLY A 11 7.71 7.51 7.45
CA GLY A 11 6.89 7.97 6.33
C GLY A 11 5.44 8.23 6.73
N LEU A 12 4.86 7.38 7.58
CA LEU A 12 3.52 7.59 8.14
C LEU A 12 3.48 8.84 9.05
N ALA A 13 4.50 9.05 9.87
CA ALA A 13 4.58 10.25 10.73
C ALA A 13 4.62 11.54 9.88
N LYS A 14 5.48 11.58 8.85
CA LYS A 14 5.52 12.71 7.91
C LYS A 14 4.16 12.93 7.23
N ALA A 15 3.52 11.86 6.77
CA ALA A 15 2.23 11.95 6.10
C ALA A 15 1.11 12.45 7.03
N HIS A 16 1.18 12.09 8.31
CA HIS A 16 0.24 12.61 9.31
C HIS A 16 0.43 14.12 9.55
N GLU A 17 1.69 14.58 9.59
CA GLU A 17 2.02 16.00 9.77
C GLU A 17 1.67 16.86 8.56
N SER A 18 1.99 16.39 7.35
CA SER A 18 1.74 17.14 6.10
C SER A 18 0.31 17.02 5.59
N GLY A 19 -0.41 15.96 5.99
CA GLY A 19 -1.69 15.60 5.38
C GLY A 19 -1.56 14.96 3.98
N GLU A 20 -0.33 14.65 3.55
CA GLU A 20 -0.02 14.15 2.21
C GLU A 20 0.85 12.88 2.30
N LEU A 21 0.53 11.87 1.48
CA LEU A 21 1.25 10.59 1.50
C LEU A 21 2.64 10.63 0.84
N GLY A 22 3.05 11.75 0.25
CA GLY A 22 4.37 11.98 -0.32
C GLY A 22 4.37 13.06 -1.40
N ASP A 23 5.57 13.51 -1.78
CA ASP A 23 5.78 14.71 -2.62
C ASP A 23 5.80 14.42 -4.15
N GLY A 24 5.36 13.22 -4.59
CA GLY A 24 5.49 12.77 -5.99
C GLY A 24 4.61 11.56 -6.34
N PRO A 25 4.81 10.92 -7.51
CA PRO A 25 4.06 9.73 -7.89
C PRO A 25 4.20 8.62 -6.85
N LEU A 26 3.07 8.21 -6.28
CA LEU A 26 3.03 7.17 -5.25
C LEU A 26 2.87 5.80 -5.91
N VAL A 27 3.64 4.83 -5.45
CA VAL A 27 3.34 3.42 -5.72
C VAL A 27 2.17 3.02 -4.83
N ALA A 28 1.10 2.50 -5.43
CA ALA A 28 -0.06 1.99 -4.71
C ALA A 28 -0.51 0.66 -5.32
N TYR A 29 -1.18 -0.15 -4.51
CA TYR A 29 -1.71 -1.45 -4.89
C TYR A 29 -3.22 -1.46 -4.68
N ALA A 30 -3.95 -2.06 -5.58
CA ALA A 30 -5.40 -2.14 -5.50
C ALA A 30 -5.89 -3.40 -6.22
N VAL A 31 -7.19 -3.68 -6.12
CA VAL A 31 -7.83 -4.71 -6.92
C VAL A 31 -7.98 -4.22 -8.36
N THR A 32 -6.98 -4.52 -9.20
CA THR A 32 -6.98 -4.18 -10.63
C THR A 32 -7.65 -5.28 -11.47
N PRO A 33 -8.10 -5.00 -12.70
CA PRO A 33 -8.57 -6.04 -13.62
C PRO A 33 -7.54 -7.16 -13.82
N ALA A 34 -6.27 -6.79 -14.00
CA ALA A 34 -5.18 -7.77 -14.13
C ALA A 34 -4.99 -8.63 -12.86
N LEU A 35 -5.23 -8.08 -11.65
CA LEU A 35 -5.19 -8.87 -10.42
C LEU A 35 -6.33 -9.89 -10.38
N ARG A 36 -7.56 -9.47 -10.75
CA ARG A 36 -8.74 -10.36 -10.80
C ARG A 36 -8.51 -11.55 -11.73
N GLU A 37 -8.02 -11.27 -12.94
CA GLU A 37 -7.73 -12.28 -13.95
C GLU A 37 -6.64 -13.27 -13.50
N TRP A 38 -5.64 -12.80 -12.76
CA TRP A 38 -4.53 -13.65 -12.31
C TRP A 38 -4.86 -14.48 -11.06
N TYR A 39 -5.59 -13.90 -10.09
CA TYR A 39 -5.91 -14.58 -8.83
C TYR A 39 -7.07 -15.58 -8.97
N LEU A 40 -7.87 -15.50 -10.04
CA LEU A 40 -9.00 -16.39 -10.32
C LEU A 40 -10.00 -16.51 -9.16
N SER A 41 -10.12 -15.46 -8.35
CA SER A 41 -11.10 -15.34 -7.28
C SER A 41 -12.08 -14.23 -7.63
N ASP A 42 -13.37 -14.51 -7.43
CA ASP A 42 -14.44 -13.52 -7.54
C ASP A 42 -14.75 -12.86 -6.19
N ASP A 43 -14.12 -13.32 -5.10
CA ASP A 43 -14.28 -12.73 -3.78
C ASP A 43 -13.44 -11.45 -3.65
N ILE A 44 -14.12 -10.34 -3.46
CA ILE A 44 -13.48 -9.03 -3.34
C ILE A 44 -12.60 -8.93 -2.09
N GLU A 45 -12.96 -9.57 -0.99
CA GLU A 45 -12.18 -9.52 0.25
C GLU A 45 -10.84 -10.25 0.07
N GLU A 46 -10.84 -11.39 -0.62
CA GLU A 46 -9.62 -12.13 -0.95
C GLU A 46 -8.71 -11.32 -1.87
N LEU A 47 -9.27 -10.66 -2.87
CA LEU A 47 -8.52 -9.81 -3.80
C LEU A 47 -7.95 -8.57 -3.10
N GLU A 48 -8.71 -7.96 -2.19
CA GLU A 48 -8.25 -6.86 -1.34
C GLU A 48 -7.09 -7.30 -0.45
N TYR A 49 -7.18 -8.50 0.15
CA TYR A 49 -6.11 -9.08 0.93
C TYR A 49 -4.85 -9.36 0.08
N ALA A 50 -5.03 -9.84 -1.16
CA ALA A 50 -3.93 -10.03 -2.10
C ALA A 50 -3.23 -8.70 -2.43
N ALA A 51 -4.00 -7.63 -2.71
CA ALA A 51 -3.46 -6.29 -2.94
C ALA A 51 -2.72 -5.73 -1.71
N LEU A 52 -3.30 -5.88 -0.52
CA LEU A 52 -2.67 -5.52 0.76
C LEU A 52 -1.34 -6.24 0.97
N ASN A 53 -1.25 -7.54 0.67
CA ASN A 53 -0.01 -8.30 0.81
C ASN A 53 1.08 -7.86 -0.19
N ARG A 54 0.68 -7.49 -1.41
CA ARG A 54 1.62 -6.91 -2.39
C ARG A 54 2.19 -5.58 -1.89
N ALA A 55 1.34 -4.71 -1.33
CA ALA A 55 1.78 -3.48 -0.66
C ALA A 55 2.69 -3.77 0.53
N ALA A 56 2.34 -4.75 1.37
CA ALA A 56 3.16 -5.15 2.52
C ALA A 56 4.58 -5.56 2.12
N LEU A 57 4.72 -6.31 1.01
CA LEU A 57 6.01 -6.70 0.48
C LEU A 57 6.80 -5.49 -0.05
N ALA A 58 6.12 -4.50 -0.65
CA ALA A 58 6.76 -3.25 -1.06
C ALA A 58 7.25 -2.43 0.15
N SER A 59 6.51 -2.39 1.26
CA SER A 59 6.97 -1.74 2.49
C SER A 59 8.25 -2.37 3.05
N LEU A 60 8.43 -3.68 2.89
CA LEU A 60 9.68 -4.35 3.28
C LEU A 60 10.87 -3.88 2.42
N ARG A 61 10.66 -3.60 1.13
CA ARG A 61 11.71 -3.02 0.27
C ARG A 61 12.08 -1.59 0.71
N LEU A 62 11.10 -0.79 1.12
CA LEU A 62 11.35 0.53 1.69
C LEU A 62 12.18 0.43 2.99
N LEU A 63 11.83 -0.49 3.89
CA LEU A 63 12.60 -0.73 5.11
C LEU A 63 14.00 -1.28 4.84
N ALA A 64 14.18 -2.08 3.79
CA ALA A 64 15.49 -2.58 3.40
C ALA A 64 16.39 -1.45 2.87
N ALA A 65 15.81 -0.46 2.21
CA ALA A 65 16.52 0.72 1.70
C ALA A 65 16.88 1.74 2.79
N ASP A 66 16.19 1.73 3.95
CA ASP A 66 16.47 2.60 5.09
C ASP A 66 16.89 1.78 6.32
N PRO A 67 18.21 1.62 6.58
CA PRO A 67 18.68 0.89 7.73
C PRO A 67 18.32 1.50 9.10
N GLY A 68 18.03 2.80 9.13
CA GLY A 68 17.70 3.55 10.35
C GLY A 68 16.22 3.49 10.72
N ALA A 69 15.35 3.11 9.78
CA ALA A 69 13.93 2.97 10.05
C ALA A 69 13.64 1.84 11.07
N PRO A 70 12.70 2.04 12.02
CA PRO A 70 12.17 0.96 12.85
C PRO A 70 11.71 -0.21 11.98
N ARG A 71 12.03 -1.45 12.36
CA ARG A 71 11.71 -2.68 11.61
C ARG A 71 10.24 -3.08 11.74
N ARG A 72 9.34 -2.15 11.39
CA ARG A 72 7.90 -2.31 11.40
C ARG A 72 7.35 -1.85 10.05
N ARG A 73 6.81 -2.80 9.28
CA ARG A 73 6.17 -2.47 8.00
C ARG A 73 4.88 -1.70 8.25
N VAL A 74 4.60 -0.73 7.37
CA VAL A 74 3.37 0.05 7.40
C VAL A 74 2.74 -0.01 6.02
N VAL A 75 1.43 -0.18 5.98
CA VAL A 75 0.62 -0.01 4.77
C VAL A 75 -0.56 0.86 5.15
N VAL A 76 -0.80 1.92 4.38
CA VAL A 76 -1.98 2.78 4.55
C VAL A 76 -3.05 2.32 3.57
N ALA A 77 -4.23 1.98 4.08
CA ALA A 77 -5.41 1.76 3.25
C ALA A 77 -6.14 3.09 3.07
N VAL A 78 -6.44 3.45 1.83
CA VAL A 78 -7.15 4.68 1.47
C VAL A 78 -8.39 4.30 0.69
N ASP A 79 -9.55 4.74 1.15
CA ASP A 79 -10.80 4.62 0.40
C ASP A 79 -10.94 5.83 -0.52
N VAL A 80 -11.01 5.57 -1.83
CA VAL A 80 -11.22 6.57 -2.88
C VAL A 80 -12.54 6.32 -3.60
N PRO A 81 -13.22 7.37 -4.08
CA PRO A 81 -14.42 7.21 -4.90
C PRO A 81 -14.14 6.35 -6.14
N ASP A 82 -15.08 5.48 -6.50
CA ASP A 82 -15.06 4.83 -7.81
C ASP A 82 -15.30 5.91 -8.87
N ARG A 83 -14.44 5.97 -9.88
CA ARG A 83 -14.56 6.87 -11.02
C ARG A 83 -15.21 6.16 -12.20
#